data_AF-C7J5H5-F1
#
_entry.id   AF-C7J5H5-F1
#
_cell.length_a   1.000
_cell.length_b   1.000
_cell.length_c   1.000
_cell.angle_alpha   90.00
_cell.angle_beta   90.00
_cell.angle_gamma   90.00
#
_symmetry.space_group_name_H-M   'P 1'
#
loop_
_entity.id
_entity.type
_entity.pdbx_description
1 polymer ?
#
loop_
_entity_poly.entity_id
_entity_poly.type
_entity_poly.pdbx_seq_one_letter_code
_entity_poly.pdbx_strand_id
1 'polypeptide(L)' 'RATGKNALLKAVIKEMLRLHLAGPLLVPYLSIAECDIEGYTIPSGTRVFVNAWALSRDPSFW' A
#
# COMPACT_ATOMS: atom_id res chain seq x y z
N ARG A 1 -22.55 -19.91 -14.73
CA ARG A 1 -21.99 -18.63 -14.23
C ARG A 1 -20.47 -18.72 -14.40
N ALA A 2 -19.91 -18.17 -15.48
CA ALA A 2 -18.52 -18.38 -15.85
C ALA A 2 -17.59 -17.47 -15.02
N THR A 3 -17.06 -17.97 -13.90
CA THR A 3 -15.85 -17.39 -13.28
C THR A 3 -14.69 -17.68 -14.21
N GLY A 4 -14.43 -16.73 -15.10
CA GLY A 4 -13.58 -16.88 -16.28
C GLY A 4 -12.13 -17.24 -15.95
N LYS A 5 -11.53 -17.99 -16.89
CA LYS A 5 -10.14 -18.52 -17.00
C LYS A 5 -8.98 -17.67 -16.45
N ASN A 6 -9.20 -16.41 -16.08
CA ASN A 6 -8.18 -15.45 -15.63
C ASN A 6 -8.27 -15.12 -14.13
N ALA A 7 -9.25 -15.65 -13.38
CA ALA A 7 -9.40 -15.35 -11.96
C ALA A 7 -8.23 -15.86 -11.11
N LEU A 8 -7.79 -17.10 -11.35
CA LEU A 8 -6.64 -17.70 -10.65
C LEU A 8 -5.34 -16.95 -10.97
N LEU A 9 -5.07 -16.66 -12.24
CA LEU A 9 -3.88 -15.90 -12.64
C LEU A 9 -3.85 -14.51 -11.98
N LYS A 10 -4.98 -13.81 -11.94
CA LYS A 10 -5.09 -12.52 -11.23
C LYS A 10 -4.84 -12.66 -9.74
N ALA A 11 -5.32 -13.72 -9.10
CA ALA A 11 -5.08 -13.98 -7.67
C ALA A 11 -3.59 -14.24 -7.41
N VAL A 12 -2.94 -15.08 -8.22
CA VAL A 12 -1.50 -15.36 -8.12
C VAL A 12 -0.67 -14.09 -8.29
N ILE A 13 -0.98 -13.25 -9.28
CA ILE A 13 -0.28 -11.98 -9.48
C ILE A 13 -0.43 -11.06 -8.26
N LYS A 14 -1.63 -10.94 -7.71
CA LYS A 14 -1.88 -10.13 -6.50
C LYS A 14 -1.12 -10.65 -5.29
N GLU A 15 -1.09 -11.97 -5.11
CA GLU A 15 -0.39 -12.59 -3.98
C GLU A 15 1.14 -12.45 -4.09
N MET A 16 1.68 -12.59 -5.31
CA MET A 16 3.08 -12.28 -5.57
C MET A 16 3.41 -10.82 -5.25
N LEU A 17 2.56 -9.87 -5.62
CA LEU A 17 2.77 -8.46 -5.27
C LEU A 17 2.66 -8.21 -3.77
N ARG A 18 1.73 -8.86 -3.08
CA ARG A 18 1.58 -8.78 -1.61
C ARG A 18 2.88 -9.20 -0.89
N LEU A 19 3.48 -10.31 -1.34
CA LEU A 19 4.69 -10.87 -0.73
C LEU A 19 5.99 -10.22 -1.27
N HIS A 20 6.03 -9.81 -2.53
CA HIS A 20 7.25 -9.39 -3.22
C HIS A 20 7.07 -8.07 -3.98
N LEU A 21 6.54 -7.07 -3.29
CA LEU A 21 6.47 -5.69 -3.78
C LEU A 21 7.90 -5.17 -4.05
N ALA A 22 8.15 -4.64 -5.24
CA ALA A 22 9.47 -4.15 -5.65
C ALA A 22 10.01 -2.99 -4.79
N GLY A 23 9.12 -2.24 -4.14
CA GLY A 23 9.47 -1.16 -3.20
C GLY A 23 8.64 -1.29 -1.92
N PRO A 24 9.24 -1.69 -0.78
CA PRO A 24 8.50 -1.92 0.46
C PRO A 24 7.89 -0.64 1.06
N LEU A 25 8.47 0.53 0.76
CA LEU A 25 8.01 1.85 1.22
C LEU A 25 7.35 2.71 0.12
N LEU A 26 7.13 2.10 -1.05
CA LEU A 26 6.67 2.80 -2.27
C LEU A 26 7.56 4.02 -2.63
N VAL A 27 7.04 4.90 -3.48
CA VAL A 27 7.66 6.17 -3.83
C VAL A 27 7.35 7.18 -2.71
N PRO A 28 8.32 8.01 -2.28
CA PRO A 28 8.06 9.05 -1.29
C PRO A 28 7.03 10.06 -1.81
N TYR A 29 6.06 10.40 -0.96
CA TYR A 29 5.13 11.51 -1.18
C TYR A 29 5.61 12.75 -0.42
N LEU A 30 5.12 13.91 -0.83
CA LEU A 30 5.40 15.18 -0.17
C LEU A 30 4.08 15.85 0.22
N SER A 31 3.95 16.28 1.47
CA SER A 31 2.79 17.07 1.89
C SER A 31 2.83 18.44 1.20
N ILE A 32 1.76 18.80 0.51
CA ILE A 32 1.68 20.07 -0.25
C ILE A 32 1.25 21.22 0.68
N ALA A 33 0.48 20.91 1.72
CA ALA A 33 -0.01 21.87 2.71
C ALA A 33 0.07 21.26 4.12
N GLU A 34 -0.10 22.10 5.14
CA GLU A 34 -0.30 21.58 6.50
C GLU A 34 -1.63 20.81 6.56
N CYS A 35 -1.62 19.64 7.20
CA CYS A 35 -2.82 18.83 7.39
C CYS A 35 -2.82 18.12 8.74
N ASP A 36 -3.99 17.70 9.20
CA ASP A 36 -4.15 16.83 10.35
C ASP A 36 -4.42 15.39 9.89
N ILE A 37 -3.70 14.42 10.46
CA ILE A 37 -3.96 12.99 10.26
C ILE A 37 -4.03 12.34 11.63
N GLU A 38 -5.18 11.77 11.98
CA GLU A 38 -5.38 11.08 13.27
C GLU A 38 -5.01 11.96 14.50
N GLY A 39 -5.23 13.28 14.42
CA GLY A 39 -4.87 14.24 15.47
C GLY A 39 -3.41 14.68 15.47
N TYR A 40 -2.62 14.27 14.47
CA TYR A 40 -1.25 14.75 14.26
C TYR A 40 -1.21 15.83 13.18
N THR A 41 -0.69 17.00 13.54
CA THR A 41 -0.40 18.07 12.59
C THR A 41 0.86 17.75 11.81
N ILE A 42 0.73 17.62 10.48
CA ILE A 42 1.80 17.37 9.52
C ILE A 42 2.07 18.68 8.76
N PRO A 43 3.25 19.29 8.92
CA PRO A 43 3.61 20.50 8.20
C PRO A 43 3.72 20.28 6.68
N SER A 44 3.49 21.34 5.91
CA SER A 44 3.81 21.37 4.48
C SER A 44 5.29 21.04 4.24
N GLY A 45 5.58 20.30 3.17
CA GLY A 45 6.94 19.85 2.83
C GLY A 45 7.39 18.57 3.55
N THR A 46 6.55 17.97 4.40
CA THR A 46 6.88 16.70 5.05
C THR A 46 6.95 15.56 4.02
N ARG A 47 8.03 14.78 4.04
CA ARG A 47 8.15 13.55 3.23
C ARG A 47 7.44 12.39 3.91
N VAL A 48 6.54 11.74 3.18
CA VAL A 48 5.73 10.63 3.66
C VAL A 48 6.09 9.36 2.92
N PHE A 49 6.33 8.29 3.67
CA PHE A 49 6.54 6.94 3.15
C PHE A 49 5.38 6.05 3.56
N VAL A 50 4.86 5.26 2.62
CA VAL A 50 3.81 4.28 2.92
C VAL A 50 4.47 2.93 3.08
N ASN A 51 4.43 2.36 4.29
CA ASN A 51 4.98 1.04 4.57
C ASN A 51 4.08 -0.07 4.01
N ALA A 52 4.05 -0.18 2.67
CA ALA A 52 3.26 -1.16 1.96
C ALA A 52 3.64 -2.60 2.33
N TRP A 53 4.91 -2.85 2.68
CA TRP A 53 5.36 -4.18 3.11
C TRP A 53 4.72 -4.63 4.43
N ALA A 54 4.60 -3.72 5.41
CA ALA A 54 3.92 -4.02 6.67
C ALA A 54 2.41 -4.20 6.44
N LEU A 55 1.79 -3.28 5.69
CA LEU A 55 0.35 -3.36 5.38
C LEU A 55 -0.02 -4.64 4.61
N SER A 56 0.86 -5.12 3.72
CA SER A 56 0.62 -6.35 2.96
C SER A 56 0.76 -7.63 3.79
N ARG A 57 1.21 -7.54 5.05
CA ARG A 57 1.47 -8.67 5.96
C ARG A 57 0.73 -8.56 7.29
N ASP A 58 -0.11 -7.54 7.47
CA ASP A 58 -0.87 -7.36 8.69
C ASP A 58 -1.90 -8.50 8.84
N PRO A 59 -1.80 -9.34 9.88
CA PRO A 59 -2.71 -10.47 10.11
C PRO A 59 -4.14 -10.03 10.45
N SER A 60 -4.37 -8.75 10.72
CA SER A 60 -5.71 -8.20 10.94
C SER A 60 -6.49 -8.09 9.63
N PHE A 61 -5.80 -8.07 8.48
CA PHE A 61 -6.39 -7.89 7.15
C PHE A 61 -6.14 -9.08 6.20
N TRP A 62 -5.09 -9.88 6.43
CA TRP A 62 -4.71 -11.07 5.65
C TRP A 62 -4.77 -12.34 6.48
#